data_AF-A0A7W1KLT5-F1
#
_entry.id   AF-A0A7W1KLT5-F1
#
_cell.length_a   1.000
_cell.length_b   1.000
_cell.length_c   1.000
_cell.angle_alpha   90.00
_cell.angle_beta   90.00
_cell.angle_gamma   90.00
#
_symmetry.space_group_name_H-M   'P 1'
#
loop_
_entity.id
_entity.type
_entity.pdbx_description
1 polymer ?
#
loop_
_entity_poly.entity_id
_entity_poly.type
_entity_poly.pdbx_seq_one_letter_code
_entity_poly.pdbx_strand_id
1 'polypeptide(L)'
;MADATRQVIDLYGGGVTLVPGGIKVRDQAKVRSPATDRLVWQAVFANGEERDAARWLLWELGQITGARPASINDLYLARGRGECGGFTVPAINVRMLGYDTARAIFRAARAGKAGAIILEIARSEIAYTEQRPAEYVSVIIGAALREGYTLPLFIQGDHCQVNHKKYQADPGGEIGEVKKLIAEEVGAGFYNIDVDTSTLVDLSHASLEQQQRLNYEHAAEITAFIREQEPAGVTVSVGAE
;
A
#
# COMPACT_ATOMS: atom_id res chain seq x y z
N MET A 1 6.68 -24.37 -6.30
CA MET A 1 7.14 -22.97 -6.53
C MET A 1 8.05 -22.80 -7.74
N ALA A 2 9.13 -23.57 -7.88
CA ALA A 2 10.14 -23.34 -8.95
C ALA A 2 9.56 -23.35 -10.38
N ASP A 3 8.53 -24.16 -10.64
CA ASP A 3 7.86 -24.20 -11.94
C ASP A 3 7.00 -22.95 -12.19
N ALA A 4 6.14 -22.58 -11.24
CA ALA A 4 5.33 -21.36 -11.30
C ALA A 4 6.18 -20.10 -11.48
N THR A 5 7.29 -19.98 -10.75
CA THR A 5 8.27 -18.88 -10.91
C THR A 5 8.82 -18.79 -12.32
N ARG A 6 9.15 -19.93 -12.93
CA ARG A 6 9.66 -19.96 -14.30
C ARG A 6 8.60 -19.54 -15.31
N GLN A 7 7.37 -20.03 -15.15
CA GLN A 7 6.24 -19.70 -16.02
C GLN A 7 5.96 -18.19 -16.05
N VAL A 8 5.92 -17.52 -14.89
CA VAL A 8 5.67 -16.07 -14.83
C VAL A 8 6.81 -15.24 -15.44
N ILE A 9 8.05 -15.74 -15.41
CA ILE A 9 9.21 -15.09 -16.03
C ILE A 9 9.20 -15.29 -17.55
N ASP A 10 8.82 -16.47 -18.02
CA ASP A 10 8.73 -16.80 -19.45
C ASP A 10 7.70 -15.91 -20.18
N LEU A 11 6.73 -15.32 -19.47
CA LEU A 11 5.82 -14.28 -20.00
C LEU A 11 6.55 -13.11 -20.66
N TYR A 12 7.76 -12.79 -20.21
CA TYR A 12 8.57 -11.67 -20.70
C TYR A 12 9.49 -12.05 -21.87
N GLY A 13 9.51 -13.31 -22.31
CA GLY A 13 10.26 -13.76 -23.49
C GLY A 13 11.74 -13.39 -23.44
N GLY A 14 12.38 -13.57 -22.28
CA GLY A 14 13.79 -13.25 -22.05
C GLY A 14 14.08 -11.78 -21.66
N GLY A 15 13.07 -10.91 -21.65
CA GLY A 15 13.19 -9.53 -21.15
C GLY A 15 13.41 -9.45 -19.64
N VAL A 16 13.03 -10.51 -18.91
CA VAL A 16 13.31 -10.74 -17.49
C VAL A 16 13.94 -12.12 -17.38
N THR A 17 14.99 -12.28 -16.56
CA THR A 17 15.67 -13.57 -16.37
C THR A 17 15.94 -13.83 -14.90
N LEU A 18 15.83 -15.10 -14.46
CA LEU A 18 16.30 -15.53 -13.14
C LEU A 18 17.81 -15.39 -13.02
N VAL A 19 18.25 -14.96 -11.84
CA VAL A 19 19.64 -14.95 -11.40
C VAL A 19 19.71 -15.51 -9.98
N PRO A 20 20.88 -15.93 -9.47
CA PRO A 20 21.00 -16.35 -8.08
C PRO A 20 20.48 -15.25 -7.14
N GLY A 21 19.49 -15.57 -6.33
CA GLY A 21 18.90 -14.66 -5.35
C GLY A 21 17.87 -13.64 -5.88
N GLY A 22 17.43 -13.71 -7.15
CA GLY A 22 16.38 -12.81 -7.66
C GLY A 22 16.21 -12.82 -9.17
N ILE A 23 15.91 -11.65 -9.75
CA ILE A 23 15.75 -11.46 -11.19
C ILE A 23 16.68 -10.39 -11.75
N LYS A 24 16.86 -10.39 -13.07
CA LYS A 24 17.49 -9.31 -13.83
C LYS A 24 16.57 -8.85 -14.96
N VAL A 25 16.32 -7.55 -15.06
CA VAL A 25 15.62 -6.94 -16.19
C VAL A 25 16.63 -6.69 -17.32
N ARG A 26 16.42 -7.33 -18.48
CA ARG A 26 17.24 -7.18 -19.69
C ARG A 26 16.63 -6.20 -20.69
N ASP A 27 15.30 -6.08 -20.68
CA ASP A 27 14.56 -5.21 -21.58
C ASP A 27 13.43 -4.50 -20.82
N GLN A 28 13.59 -3.21 -20.57
CA GLN A 28 12.57 -2.39 -19.89
C GLN A 28 11.29 -2.26 -20.71
N ALA A 29 11.35 -2.34 -22.05
CA ALA A 29 10.16 -2.25 -22.89
C ALA A 29 9.25 -3.48 -22.69
N LYS A 30 9.83 -4.65 -22.39
CA LYS A 30 9.07 -5.87 -22.06
C LYS A 30 8.30 -5.74 -20.75
N VAL A 31 8.86 -5.03 -19.77
CA VAL A 31 8.19 -4.72 -18.50
C VAL A 31 7.01 -3.75 -18.69
N ARG A 32 6.97 -3.00 -19.79
CA ARG A 32 5.83 -2.12 -20.14
C ARG A 32 4.84 -2.78 -21.09
N SER A 33 4.99 -4.06 -21.37
CA SER A 33 4.22 -4.76 -22.40
C SER A 33 2.98 -5.47 -21.83
N PRO A 34 2.11 -6.04 -22.68
CA PRO A 34 1.00 -6.88 -22.24
C PRO A 34 1.38 -8.10 -21.39
N ALA A 35 2.68 -8.44 -21.30
CA ALA A 35 3.15 -9.44 -20.33
C ALA A 35 2.83 -9.04 -18.89
N THR A 36 2.96 -7.76 -18.55
CA THR A 36 2.64 -7.24 -17.21
C THR A 36 1.13 -7.25 -16.94
N ASP A 37 0.31 -6.98 -17.96
CA ASP A 37 -1.15 -7.12 -17.86
C ASP A 37 -1.53 -8.57 -17.48
N ARG A 38 -0.90 -9.57 -18.11
CA ARG A 38 -1.10 -10.99 -17.76
C ARG A 38 -0.58 -11.34 -16.36
N LEU A 39 0.57 -10.80 -15.98
CA LEU A 39 1.15 -11.04 -14.66
C LEU A 39 0.25 -10.51 -13.54
N VAL A 40 -0.30 -9.30 -13.71
CA VAL A 40 -1.27 -8.73 -12.76
C VAL A 40 -2.53 -9.56 -12.72
N TRP A 41 -3.03 -10.02 -13.87
CA TRP A 41 -4.19 -10.91 -13.90
C TRP A 41 -3.94 -12.18 -13.09
N GLN A 42 -2.77 -12.81 -13.22
CA GLN A 42 -2.40 -13.98 -12.42
C GLN A 42 -2.28 -13.65 -10.92
N ALA A 43 -1.74 -12.47 -10.57
CA ALA A 43 -1.60 -12.03 -9.18
C ALA A 43 -2.96 -11.84 -8.47
N VAL A 44 -4.03 -11.62 -9.22
CA VAL A 44 -5.40 -11.46 -8.71
C VAL A 44 -6.20 -12.76 -8.80
N PHE A 45 -6.23 -13.39 -9.98
CA PHE A 45 -7.21 -14.44 -10.30
C PHE A 45 -6.65 -15.86 -10.32
N ALA A 46 -5.33 -16.04 -10.28
CA ALA A 46 -4.76 -17.37 -10.15
C ALA A 46 -4.86 -17.86 -8.70
N ASN A 47 -4.57 -19.15 -8.48
CA ASN A 47 -4.61 -19.78 -7.16
C ASN A 47 -3.24 -20.33 -6.76
N GLY A 48 -3.03 -20.43 -5.45
CA GLY A 48 -1.83 -21.06 -4.87
C GLY A 48 -0.52 -20.52 -5.43
N GLU A 49 0.37 -21.42 -5.85
CA GLU A 49 1.73 -21.08 -6.25
C GLU A 49 1.81 -20.13 -7.46
N GLU A 50 0.86 -20.18 -8.39
CA GLU A 50 0.85 -19.30 -9.57
C GLU A 50 0.61 -17.84 -9.17
N ARG A 51 -0.36 -17.63 -8.28
CA ARG A 51 -0.66 -16.30 -7.73
C ARG A 51 0.52 -15.77 -6.95
N ASP A 52 1.09 -16.60 -6.08
CA ASP A 52 2.17 -16.18 -5.20
C ASP A 52 3.46 -15.90 -6.01
N ALA A 53 3.74 -16.68 -7.06
CA ALA A 53 4.82 -16.41 -8.00
C ALA A 53 4.60 -15.11 -8.78
N ALA A 54 3.37 -14.79 -9.18
CA ALA A 54 3.06 -13.56 -9.87
C ALA A 54 3.25 -12.32 -8.97
N ARG A 55 2.78 -12.39 -7.72
CA ARG A 55 2.96 -11.33 -6.71
C ARG A 55 4.44 -11.13 -6.37
N TRP A 56 5.18 -12.22 -6.19
CA TRP A 56 6.63 -12.18 -6.00
C TRP A 56 7.33 -11.48 -7.17
N LEU A 57 7.01 -11.86 -8.42
CA LEU A 57 7.67 -11.27 -9.59
C LEU A 57 7.34 -9.78 -9.73
N LEU A 58 6.10 -9.37 -9.46
CA LEU A 58 5.72 -7.95 -9.43
C LEU A 58 6.54 -7.19 -8.38
N TRP A 59 6.66 -7.74 -7.17
CA TRP A 59 7.47 -7.15 -6.11
C TRP A 59 8.93 -6.94 -6.56
N GLU A 60 9.59 -7.99 -7.05
CA GLU A 60 10.99 -7.93 -7.53
C GLU A 60 11.18 -6.91 -8.65
N LEU A 61 10.24 -6.86 -9.61
CA LEU A 61 10.26 -5.87 -10.68
C LEU A 61 10.12 -4.45 -10.14
N GLY A 62 9.23 -4.24 -9.16
CA GLY A 62 9.09 -2.97 -8.45
C GLY A 62 10.39 -2.52 -7.79
N GLN A 63 11.07 -3.43 -7.07
CA GLN A 63 12.36 -3.15 -6.42
C GLN A 63 13.44 -2.71 -7.42
N ILE A 64 13.57 -3.42 -8.54
CA ILE A 64 14.61 -3.16 -9.55
C ILE A 64 14.33 -1.91 -10.38
N THR A 65 13.05 -1.64 -10.66
CA THR A 65 12.65 -0.51 -11.52
C THR A 65 12.47 0.80 -10.76
N GLY A 66 12.42 0.75 -9.42
CA GLY A 66 12.14 1.91 -8.57
C GLY A 66 10.66 2.11 -8.24
N ALA A 67 9.75 1.39 -8.92
CA ALA A 67 8.33 1.30 -8.61
C ALA A 67 8.08 0.41 -7.38
N ARG A 68 8.75 0.74 -6.27
CA ARG A 68 8.69 -0.01 -5.02
C ARG A 68 7.85 0.73 -3.99
N PRO A 69 7.13 0.02 -3.10
CA PRO A 69 6.50 0.66 -1.96
C PRO A 69 7.52 1.39 -1.09
N ALA A 70 7.16 2.59 -0.62
CA ALA A 70 7.99 3.43 0.23
C ALA A 70 7.13 4.23 1.21
N SER A 71 7.75 4.68 2.30
CA SER A 71 7.13 5.60 3.25
C SER A 71 7.32 7.04 2.79
N ILE A 72 6.27 7.86 2.93
CA ILE A 72 6.31 9.30 2.66
C ILE A 72 6.91 10.09 3.83
N ASN A 73 7.21 9.43 4.95
CA ASN A 73 7.66 10.04 6.21
C ASN A 73 8.72 11.14 6.00
N ASP A 74 9.79 10.85 5.28
CA ASP A 74 10.90 11.80 5.12
C ASP A 74 10.51 13.04 4.30
N LEU A 75 9.61 12.87 3.33
CA LEU A 75 9.07 13.99 2.55
C LEU A 75 8.22 14.91 3.44
N TYR A 76 7.38 14.33 4.30
CA TYR A 76 6.55 15.08 5.24
C TYR A 76 7.39 15.77 6.31
N LEU A 77 8.41 15.11 6.86
CA LEU A 77 9.33 15.72 7.81
C LEU A 77 10.13 16.87 7.18
N ALA A 78 10.63 16.71 5.94
CA ALA A 78 11.31 17.78 5.21
C ALA A 78 10.38 18.98 4.98
N ARG A 79 9.12 18.74 4.62
CA ARG A 79 8.10 19.79 4.50
C ARG A 79 7.85 20.50 5.82
N GLY A 80 7.71 19.76 6.92
CA GLY A 80 7.52 20.32 8.27
C GLY A 80 8.69 21.20 8.72
N ARG A 81 9.91 20.90 8.26
CA ARG A 81 11.11 21.72 8.48
C ARG A 81 11.26 22.89 7.48
N GLY A 82 10.39 23.00 6.48
CA GLY A 82 10.46 24.03 5.44
C GLY A 82 11.54 23.80 4.38
N GLU A 83 12.10 22.59 4.28
CA GLU A 83 13.14 22.24 3.29
C GLU A 83 12.56 22.06 1.88
N CYS A 84 11.26 21.78 1.78
CA CYS A 84 10.53 21.68 0.53
C CYS A 84 9.12 22.28 0.64
N GLY A 85 8.55 22.71 -0.49
CA GLY A 85 7.22 23.33 -0.53
C GLY A 85 6.80 23.71 -1.95
N GLY A 86 5.63 24.36 -2.07
CA GLY A 86 5.10 24.82 -3.36
C GLY A 86 4.29 23.77 -4.13
N PHE A 87 3.95 22.65 -3.51
CA PHE A 87 3.12 21.58 -4.09
C PHE A 87 2.21 20.93 -3.05
N THR A 88 1.24 20.15 -3.51
CA THR A 88 0.46 19.20 -2.71
C THR A 88 0.78 17.78 -3.15
N VAL A 89 0.56 16.81 -2.27
CA VAL A 89 0.62 15.38 -2.61
C VAL A 89 -0.83 14.90 -2.69
N PRO A 90 -1.34 14.48 -3.86
CA PRO A 90 -2.68 13.92 -3.94
C PRO A 90 -2.70 12.54 -3.28
N ALA A 91 -3.68 12.31 -2.42
CA ALA A 91 -4.09 10.99 -1.95
C ALA A 91 -5.35 10.57 -2.70
N ILE A 92 -5.33 9.36 -3.26
CA ILE A 92 -6.37 8.90 -4.19
C ILE A 92 -6.80 7.50 -3.74
N ASN A 93 -8.04 7.38 -3.25
CA ASN A 93 -8.65 6.08 -3.04
C ASN A 93 -8.80 5.35 -4.38
N VAL A 94 -8.15 4.20 -4.50
CA VAL A 94 -8.26 3.33 -5.67
C VAL A 94 -9.01 2.09 -5.27
N ARG A 95 -10.27 1.99 -5.70
CA ARG A 95 -11.13 0.83 -5.45
C ARG A 95 -12.01 0.60 -6.66
N MET A 96 -12.33 -0.66 -6.94
CA MET A 96 -13.04 -1.09 -8.15
C MET A 96 -12.28 -0.72 -9.44
N LEU A 97 -12.14 -1.69 -10.36
CA LEU A 97 -11.27 -1.53 -11.55
C LEU A 97 -9.86 -1.05 -11.16
N GLY A 98 -9.33 -1.51 -10.01
CA GLY A 98 -8.16 -0.93 -9.37
C GLY A 98 -6.93 -0.87 -10.29
N TYR A 99 -6.74 -1.88 -11.14
CA TYR A 99 -5.66 -1.90 -12.12
C TYR A 99 -5.81 -0.80 -13.18
N ASP A 100 -6.98 -0.67 -13.80
CA ASP A 100 -7.21 0.32 -14.86
C ASP A 100 -7.17 1.75 -14.31
N THR A 101 -7.74 1.96 -13.12
CA THR A 101 -7.69 3.24 -12.40
C THR A 101 -6.24 3.61 -12.06
N ALA A 102 -5.47 2.70 -11.46
CA ALA A 102 -4.07 2.94 -11.14
C ALA A 102 -3.24 3.25 -12.39
N ARG A 103 -3.47 2.53 -13.51
CA ARG A 103 -2.83 2.83 -14.79
C ARG A 103 -3.16 4.22 -15.30
N ALA A 104 -4.42 4.65 -15.19
CA ALA A 104 -4.83 6.01 -15.57
C ALA A 104 -4.11 7.06 -14.71
N ILE A 105 -4.02 6.83 -13.40
CA ILE A 105 -3.29 7.69 -12.47
C ILE A 105 -1.81 7.80 -12.86
N PHE A 106 -1.12 6.68 -13.11
CA PHE A 106 0.30 6.73 -13.49
C PHE A 106 0.56 7.40 -14.84
N ARG A 107 -0.33 7.24 -15.83
CA ARG A 107 -0.24 8.00 -17.09
C ARG A 107 -0.37 9.50 -16.84
N ALA A 108 -1.35 9.91 -16.02
CA ALA A 108 -1.55 11.31 -15.65
C ALA A 108 -0.36 11.87 -14.87
N ALA A 109 0.15 11.12 -13.89
CA ALA A 109 1.33 11.50 -13.10
C ALA A 109 2.56 11.71 -13.99
N ARG A 110 2.81 10.81 -14.95
CA ARG A 110 3.92 10.98 -15.91
C ARG A 110 3.74 12.19 -16.82
N ALA A 111 2.53 12.42 -17.33
CA ALA A 111 2.24 13.58 -18.18
C ALA A 111 2.42 14.90 -17.41
N GLY A 112 1.97 14.94 -16.15
CA GLY A 112 2.10 16.09 -15.25
C GLY A 112 3.45 16.19 -14.54
N LYS A 113 4.38 15.24 -14.74
CA LYS A 113 5.65 15.13 -14.00
C LYS A 113 5.46 15.14 -12.48
N ALA A 114 4.36 14.56 -12.00
CA ALA A 114 4.10 14.38 -10.58
C ALA A 114 4.95 13.22 -10.05
N GLY A 115 5.63 13.46 -8.92
CA GLY A 115 6.53 12.48 -8.30
C GLY A 115 5.96 11.83 -7.04
N ALA A 116 5.41 12.61 -6.13
CA ALA A 116 4.74 12.08 -4.94
C ALA A 116 3.24 12.02 -5.17
N ILE A 117 2.68 10.82 -5.11
CA ILE A 117 1.24 10.52 -5.13
C ILE A 117 0.99 9.40 -4.12
N ILE A 118 -0.07 9.53 -3.33
CA ILE A 118 -0.53 8.48 -2.42
C ILE A 118 -1.66 7.71 -3.11
N LEU A 119 -1.56 6.39 -3.07
CA LEU A 119 -2.58 5.46 -3.54
C LEU A 119 -3.07 4.68 -2.34
N GLU A 120 -4.35 4.81 -2.04
CA GLU A 120 -4.90 4.33 -0.79
C GLU A 120 -6.15 3.48 -0.98
N ILE A 121 -6.45 2.68 0.03
CA ILE A 121 -7.68 1.90 0.14
C ILE A 121 -8.06 1.84 1.62
N ALA A 122 -9.32 2.09 1.93
CA ALA A 122 -9.77 2.14 3.31
C ALA A 122 -10.11 0.75 3.87
N ARG A 123 -10.06 0.58 5.20
CA ARG A 123 -10.46 -0.68 5.87
C ARG A 123 -11.84 -1.19 5.41
N SER A 124 -12.79 -0.26 5.26
CA SER A 124 -14.15 -0.59 4.80
C SER A 124 -14.15 -1.06 3.34
N GLU A 125 -13.30 -0.49 2.50
CA GLU A 125 -13.16 -0.80 1.08
C GLU A 125 -12.52 -2.16 0.85
N ILE A 126 -11.47 -2.48 1.61
CA ILE A 126 -10.91 -3.84 1.66
C ILE A 126 -12.02 -4.86 1.99
N ALA A 127 -12.91 -4.54 2.94
CA ALA A 127 -13.95 -5.46 3.37
C ALA A 127 -15.03 -5.72 2.30
N TYR A 128 -15.54 -4.69 1.62
CA TYR A 128 -16.60 -4.89 0.63
C TYR A 128 -16.11 -5.26 -0.77
N THR A 129 -14.84 -4.98 -1.10
CA THR A 129 -14.22 -5.40 -2.37
C THR A 129 -13.54 -6.75 -2.29
N GLU A 130 -13.30 -7.25 -1.08
CA GLU A 130 -12.45 -8.42 -0.79
C GLU A 130 -10.99 -8.28 -1.31
N GLN A 131 -10.57 -7.07 -1.65
CA GLN A 131 -9.21 -6.79 -2.13
C GLN A 131 -8.24 -6.64 -0.96
N ARG A 132 -7.58 -7.74 -0.57
CA ARG A 132 -6.60 -7.75 0.52
C ARG A 132 -5.29 -7.01 0.16
N PRO A 133 -4.55 -6.47 1.15
CA PRO A 133 -3.31 -5.71 0.96
C PRO A 133 -2.30 -6.26 -0.06
N ALA A 134 -1.99 -7.56 -0.01
CA ALA A 134 -1.02 -8.17 -0.93
C ALA A 134 -1.47 -8.12 -2.40
N GLU A 135 -2.79 -8.22 -2.64
CA GLU A 135 -3.36 -8.03 -3.97
C GLU A 135 -3.27 -6.58 -4.41
N TYR A 136 -3.69 -5.66 -3.54
CA TYR A 136 -3.68 -4.22 -3.80
C TYR A 136 -2.29 -3.75 -4.23
N VAL A 137 -1.25 -4.06 -3.43
CA VAL A 137 0.13 -3.69 -3.72
C VAL A 137 0.59 -4.26 -5.06
N SER A 138 0.26 -5.52 -5.35
CA SER A 138 0.61 -6.16 -6.63
C SER A 138 -0.02 -5.44 -7.82
N VAL A 139 -1.30 -5.05 -7.70
CA VAL A 139 -2.03 -4.28 -8.71
C VAL A 139 -1.39 -2.91 -8.92
N ILE A 140 -1.07 -2.19 -7.85
CA ILE A 140 -0.45 -0.86 -7.93
C ILE A 140 0.94 -0.94 -8.56
N ILE A 141 1.80 -1.88 -8.14
CA ILE A 141 3.12 -2.08 -8.74
C ILE A 141 2.97 -2.42 -10.23
N GLY A 142 2.11 -3.38 -10.57
CA GLY A 142 1.87 -3.77 -11.95
C GLY A 142 1.41 -2.60 -12.83
N ALA A 143 0.53 -1.75 -12.32
CA ALA A 143 0.06 -0.57 -13.02
C ALA A 143 1.20 0.45 -13.26
N ALA A 144 2.05 0.66 -12.25
CA ALA A 144 3.23 1.53 -12.37
C ALA A 144 4.20 1.01 -13.44
N LEU A 145 4.52 -0.29 -13.39
CA LEU A 145 5.39 -0.96 -14.35
C LEU A 145 4.83 -0.85 -15.78
N ARG A 146 3.54 -1.14 -15.95
CA ARG A 146 2.85 -1.10 -17.25
C ARG A 146 2.91 0.27 -17.90
N GLU A 147 2.85 1.33 -17.10
CA GLU A 147 2.86 2.73 -17.55
C GLU A 147 4.26 3.36 -17.51
N GLY A 148 5.29 2.60 -17.10
CA GLY A 148 6.67 3.06 -17.02
C GLY A 148 6.91 4.12 -15.96
N TYR A 149 6.14 4.10 -14.87
CA TYR A 149 6.37 4.90 -13.68
C TYR A 149 7.42 4.20 -12.81
N THR A 150 8.53 4.87 -12.53
CA THR A 150 9.73 4.29 -11.88
C THR A 150 10.13 5.02 -10.60
N LEU A 151 9.19 5.79 -10.02
CA LEU A 151 9.39 6.49 -8.75
C LEU A 151 8.79 5.66 -7.61
N PRO A 152 9.18 5.94 -6.35
CA PRO A 152 8.61 5.27 -5.19
C PRO A 152 7.07 5.36 -5.16
N LEU A 153 6.45 4.30 -4.66
CA LEU A 153 5.00 4.18 -4.55
C LEU A 153 4.60 4.40 -3.08
N PHE A 154 3.88 5.47 -2.80
CA PHE A 154 3.32 5.70 -1.46
C PHE A 154 1.96 5.02 -1.39
N ILE A 155 1.94 3.82 -0.81
CA ILE A 155 0.73 3.02 -0.64
C ILE A 155 0.25 3.23 0.80
N GLN A 156 -1.03 3.59 0.94
CA GLN A 156 -1.60 4.01 2.22
C GLN A 156 -2.79 3.15 2.66
N GLY A 157 -2.79 2.77 3.93
CA GLY A 157 -3.95 2.21 4.62
C GLY A 157 -4.78 3.39 5.08
N ASP A 158 -5.86 3.67 4.36
CA ASP A 158 -6.74 4.80 4.66
C ASP A 158 -7.76 4.40 5.73
N HIS A 159 -8.16 5.34 6.59
CA HIS A 159 -9.10 5.13 7.69
C HIS A 159 -8.98 3.71 8.29
N CYS A 160 -7.85 3.38 8.92
CA CYS A 160 -7.70 2.18 9.75
C CYS A 160 -8.57 2.34 11.00
N GLN A 161 -9.89 2.36 10.75
CA GLN A 161 -10.88 2.98 11.61
C GLN A 161 -11.37 1.98 12.63
N VAL A 162 -11.48 2.40 13.88
CA VAL A 162 -12.19 1.66 14.92
C VAL A 162 -13.70 1.81 14.71
N ASN A 163 -14.42 0.69 14.62
CA ASN A 163 -15.88 0.74 14.49
C ASN A 163 -16.55 0.91 15.86
N HIS A 164 -17.19 2.05 16.09
CA HIS A 164 -17.85 2.38 17.37
C HIS A 164 -18.80 1.28 17.89
N LYS A 165 -19.61 0.66 17.02
CA LYS A 165 -20.57 -0.38 17.44
C LYS A 165 -19.86 -1.66 17.86
N LYS A 166 -18.84 -2.09 17.11
CA LYS A 166 -18.03 -3.26 17.48
C LYS A 166 -17.22 -2.99 18.75
N TYR A 167 -16.66 -1.80 18.87
CA TYR A 167 -15.92 -1.36 20.05
C TYR A 167 -16.80 -1.38 21.30
N GLN A 168 -18.05 -0.88 21.26
CA GLN A 168 -18.95 -0.97 22.41
C GLN A 168 -19.28 -2.41 22.83
N ALA A 169 -19.28 -3.35 21.89
CA ALA A 169 -19.54 -4.76 22.18
C ALA A 169 -18.31 -5.48 22.72
N ASP A 170 -17.13 -5.22 22.15
CA ASP A 170 -15.84 -5.79 22.54
C ASP A 170 -14.69 -4.83 22.16
N PRO A 171 -14.26 -3.96 23.09
CA PRO A 171 -13.17 -3.00 22.84
C PRO A 171 -11.88 -3.69 22.42
N GLY A 172 -11.49 -4.75 23.13
CA GLY A 172 -10.24 -5.47 22.89
C GLY A 172 -10.24 -6.19 21.55
N GLY A 173 -11.36 -6.84 21.20
CA GLY A 173 -11.54 -7.49 19.91
C GLY A 173 -11.46 -6.52 18.74
N GLU A 174 -12.14 -5.37 18.81
CA GLU A 174 -12.14 -4.40 17.72
C GLU A 174 -10.76 -3.75 17.50
N ILE A 175 -10.07 -3.33 18.57
CA ILE A 175 -8.68 -2.82 18.47
C ILE A 175 -7.74 -3.90 17.93
N GLY A 176 -7.91 -5.15 18.38
CA GLY A 176 -7.15 -6.30 17.88
C GLY A 176 -7.32 -6.52 16.37
N GLU A 177 -8.54 -6.40 15.85
CA GLU A 177 -8.82 -6.54 14.41
C GLU A 177 -8.22 -5.40 13.58
N VAL A 178 -8.20 -4.16 14.10
CA VAL A 178 -7.50 -3.03 13.45
C VAL A 178 -6.00 -3.30 13.40
N LYS A 179 -5.38 -3.69 14.53
CA LYS A 179 -3.95 -4.04 14.58
C LYS A 179 -3.59 -5.18 13.63
N LYS A 180 -4.44 -6.21 13.56
CA LYS A 180 -4.23 -7.34 12.65
C LYS A 180 -4.24 -6.92 11.19
N LEU A 181 -5.17 -6.04 10.79
CA LEU A 181 -5.21 -5.49 9.44
C LEU A 181 -3.95 -4.66 9.15
N ILE A 182 -3.56 -3.77 10.07
CA ILE A 182 -2.36 -2.95 9.94
C ILE A 182 -1.10 -3.81 9.77
N ALA A 183 -0.98 -4.92 10.53
CA ALA A 183 0.15 -5.84 10.36
C ALA A 183 0.17 -6.49 8.96
N GLU A 184 -0.99 -6.83 8.40
CA GLU A 184 -1.11 -7.34 7.04
C GLU A 184 -0.76 -6.27 6.00
N GLU A 185 -1.22 -5.03 6.21
CA GLU A 185 -0.92 -3.87 5.37
C GLU A 185 0.59 -3.59 5.34
N VAL A 186 1.22 -3.42 6.51
CA VAL A 186 2.67 -3.17 6.61
C VAL A 186 3.47 -4.32 6.01
N GLY A 187 3.06 -5.57 6.29
CA GLY A 187 3.69 -6.77 5.70
C GLY A 187 3.56 -6.84 4.17
N ALA A 188 2.51 -6.25 3.59
CA ALA A 188 2.31 -6.19 2.15
C ALA A 188 3.03 -5.00 1.47
N GLY A 189 3.40 -3.95 2.22
CA GLY A 189 4.08 -2.77 1.68
C GLY A 189 3.35 -1.43 1.90
N PHE A 190 2.32 -1.40 2.74
CA PHE A 190 1.65 -0.16 3.12
C PHE A 190 2.50 0.55 4.17
N TYR A 191 3.37 1.45 3.72
CA TYR A 191 4.28 2.18 4.60
C TYR A 191 3.77 3.56 4.99
N ASN A 192 2.48 3.79 4.79
CA ASN A 192 1.73 4.97 5.21
C ASN A 192 0.41 4.46 5.79
N ILE A 193 0.08 4.80 7.02
CA ILE A 193 -1.10 4.29 7.73
C ILE A 193 -1.80 5.45 8.40
N ASP A 194 -3.09 5.64 8.09
CA ASP A 194 -3.92 6.64 8.75
C ASP A 194 -4.80 5.95 9.80
N VAL A 195 -4.45 6.16 11.07
CA VAL A 195 -5.18 5.60 12.22
C VAL A 195 -6.40 6.47 12.48
N ASP A 196 -7.58 5.87 12.52
CA ASP A 196 -8.82 6.61 12.77
C ASP A 196 -9.53 6.04 14.00
N THR A 197 -9.35 6.71 15.12
CA THR A 197 -10.03 6.42 16.39
C THR A 197 -11.07 7.49 16.73
N SER A 198 -11.33 8.41 15.79
CA SER A 198 -12.24 9.53 15.94
C SER A 198 -13.69 9.11 16.24
N THR A 199 -14.09 7.91 15.84
CA THR A 199 -15.43 7.36 16.14
C THR A 199 -15.65 7.10 17.63
N LEU A 200 -14.59 7.09 18.44
CA LEU A 200 -14.64 6.92 19.89
C LEU A 200 -14.81 8.26 20.64
N VAL A 201 -14.80 9.40 19.93
CA VAL A 201 -15.01 10.71 20.54
C VAL A 201 -16.43 10.81 21.10
N ASP A 202 -16.55 11.15 22.38
CA ASP A 202 -17.83 11.33 23.06
C ASP A 202 -18.04 12.79 23.47
N LEU A 203 -18.82 13.51 22.67
CA LEU A 203 -19.14 14.93 22.88
C LEU A 203 -20.03 15.21 24.09
N SER A 204 -20.54 14.17 24.79
CA SER A 204 -21.34 14.35 26.00
C SER A 204 -20.52 14.80 27.22
N HIS A 205 -19.19 14.64 27.17
CA HIS A 205 -18.28 15.09 28.22
C HIS A 205 -18.08 16.62 28.23
N ALA A 206 -17.75 17.17 29.39
CA ALA A 206 -17.69 18.61 29.63
C ALA A 206 -16.43 19.29 29.08
N SER A 207 -15.31 18.56 29.00
CA SER A 207 -14.04 19.09 28.51
C SER A 207 -13.56 18.36 27.26
N LEU A 208 -12.85 19.08 26.39
CA LEU A 208 -12.27 18.51 25.17
C LEU A 208 -11.37 17.30 25.47
N GLU A 209 -10.60 17.35 26.56
CA GLU A 209 -9.74 16.23 26.97
C GLU A 209 -10.55 14.97 27.27
N GLN A 210 -11.68 15.10 27.95
CA GLN A 210 -12.56 13.95 28.24
C GLN A 210 -13.25 13.45 26.97
N GLN A 211 -13.70 14.35 26.09
CA GLN A 211 -14.31 13.97 24.82
C GLN A 211 -13.35 13.17 23.93
N GLN A 212 -12.06 13.53 23.94
CA GLN A 212 -11.03 12.95 23.08
C GLN A 212 -10.26 11.79 23.72
N ARG A 213 -10.51 11.45 24.99
CA ARG A 213 -9.68 10.52 25.77
C ARG A 213 -9.43 9.20 25.05
N LEU A 214 -10.50 8.53 24.64
CA LEU A 214 -10.40 7.25 23.94
C LEU A 214 -9.76 7.40 22.56
N ASN A 215 -9.98 8.53 21.88
CA ASN A 215 -9.37 8.80 20.59
C ASN A 215 -7.84 8.81 20.72
N TYR A 216 -7.27 9.70 21.52
CA TYR A 216 -5.81 9.82 21.59
C TYR A 216 -5.13 8.63 22.30
N GLU A 217 -5.79 7.97 23.27
CA GLU A 217 -5.23 6.80 23.96
C GLU A 217 -5.09 5.61 23.00
N HIS A 218 -6.14 5.31 22.21
CA HIS A 218 -6.05 4.23 21.22
C HIS A 218 -5.23 4.60 19.99
N ALA A 219 -5.25 5.86 19.53
CA ALA A 219 -4.34 6.31 18.48
C ALA A 219 -2.88 6.08 18.88
N ALA A 220 -2.51 6.42 20.13
CA ALA A 220 -1.16 6.19 20.66
C ALA A 220 -0.84 4.69 20.78
N GLU A 221 -1.78 3.88 21.26
CA GLU A 221 -1.64 2.43 21.38
C GLU A 221 -1.40 1.76 20.02
N ILE A 222 -2.18 2.13 19.00
CA ILE A 222 -2.05 1.59 17.65
C ILE A 222 -0.77 2.11 16.99
N THR A 223 -0.42 3.38 17.20
CA THR A 223 0.85 3.94 16.71
C THR A 223 2.05 3.19 17.29
N ALA A 224 2.05 2.88 18.58
CA ALA A 224 3.10 2.07 19.20
C ALA A 224 3.19 0.68 18.56
N PHE A 225 2.04 0.04 18.32
CA PHE A 225 1.99 -1.24 17.61
C PHE A 225 2.58 -1.14 16.19
N ILE A 226 2.26 -0.09 15.42
CA ILE A 226 2.84 0.12 14.08
C ILE A 226 4.37 0.14 14.13
N ARG A 227 4.97 0.79 15.15
CA ARG A 227 6.44 0.81 15.32
C ARG A 227 7.03 -0.58 15.53
N GLU A 228 6.30 -1.49 16.16
CA GLU A 228 6.72 -2.89 16.32
C GLU A 228 6.66 -3.69 15.01
N GLN A 229 5.86 -3.24 14.04
CA GLN A 229 5.69 -3.91 12.75
C GLN A 229 6.63 -3.37 11.66
N GLU A 230 7.41 -2.33 11.92
CA GLU A 230 8.25 -1.68 10.92
C GLU A 230 9.30 -2.63 10.33
N PRO A 231 9.37 -2.76 8.99
CA PRO A 231 10.47 -3.46 8.35
C PRO A 231 11.80 -2.75 8.59
N ALA A 232 12.90 -3.51 8.59
CA ALA A 232 14.23 -2.95 8.76
C ALA A 232 14.50 -1.84 7.71
N GLY A 233 14.86 -0.65 8.20
CA GLY A 233 15.17 0.50 7.34
C GLY A 233 13.96 1.25 6.78
N VAL A 234 12.74 0.94 7.24
CA VAL A 234 11.51 1.65 6.86
C VAL A 234 10.86 2.23 8.11
N THR A 235 10.70 3.55 8.16
CA THR A 235 9.82 4.21 9.15
C THR A 235 8.46 4.41 8.52
N VAL A 236 7.43 3.75 9.05
CA VAL A 236 6.05 3.89 8.55
C VAL A 236 5.54 5.29 8.86
N SER A 237 5.01 5.99 7.85
CA SER A 237 4.33 7.27 8.07
C SER A 237 3.01 7.00 8.76
N VAL A 238 2.72 7.71 9.85
CA VAL A 238 1.48 7.54 10.60
C VAL A 238 0.73 8.87 10.63
N GLY A 239 -0.44 8.90 10.00
CA GLY A 239 -1.46 9.92 10.21
C GLY A 239 -2.43 9.47 11.31
N ALA A 240 -3.09 10.42 11.96
CA ALA A 240 -4.10 10.12 12.98
C ALA A 240 -5.25 11.13 12.90
N GLU A 241 -6.48 10.60 12.93
CA GLU A 241 -7.75 11.34 13.00
C GLU A 241 -8.42 11.20 14.37
#